data_AF-A0A1M5LVB1-F1
#
_entry.id   AF-A0A1M5LVB1-F1
#
_cell.length_a   1.000
_cell.length_b   1.000
_cell.length_c   1.000
_cell.angle_alpha   90.00
_cell.angle_beta   90.00
_cell.angle_gamma   90.00
#
_symmetry.space_group_name_H-M   'P 1'
#
loop_
_entity.id
_entity.type
_entity.pdbx_description
1 polymer ?
#
loop_
_entity_poly.entity_id
_entity_poly.type
_entity_poly.pdbx_seq_one_letter_code
_entity_poly.pdbx_strand_id
1 'polypeptide(L)'
;MSNYRPYFKFIRDFNIRMFLIILTIISVNISISVWASIGSDKPVIIYSSQLTSMGILLCFLSGFFYSLTLFSNAMSIKADRVGYLKASLLWGIILSVGIAVFCIVVDAGFKAFIGSITDKLVQTNALIPSISIKSSKFILGLANITLTNLFVFSLGFMIGAIWYRFKIIYNVIFFAGIPSALGAYIANSSTKSPVLLEVWGNRVLYNIGKFIDNKPLMVMTILTFIFLFILIGVRLLIKAPIKDYAHDLI
;
A
#
# COMPACT_ATOMS: atom_id res chain seq x y z
N MET A 1 -7.41 -20.07 -20.65
CA MET A 1 -7.83 -18.72 -20.22
C MET A 1 -9.34 -18.56 -19.97
N SER A 2 -10.23 -19.44 -20.46
CA SER A 2 -11.69 -19.31 -20.26
C SER A 2 -12.17 -19.49 -18.81
N ASN A 3 -11.47 -20.31 -18.00
CA ASN A 3 -11.87 -20.60 -16.61
C ASN A 3 -11.63 -19.45 -15.60
N TYR A 4 -10.86 -18.40 -15.93
CA TYR A 4 -10.53 -17.31 -15.00
C TYR A 4 -11.46 -16.10 -15.11
N ARG A 5 -12.14 -15.92 -16.25
CA ARG A 5 -13.01 -14.77 -16.54
C ARG A 5 -13.97 -14.36 -15.41
N PRO A 6 -14.66 -15.28 -14.69
CA PRO A 6 -15.58 -14.87 -13.64
C PRO A 6 -14.87 -14.22 -12.44
N TYR A 7 -13.73 -14.75 -12.00
CA TYR A 7 -12.94 -14.16 -10.92
C TYR A 7 -12.37 -12.79 -11.31
N PHE A 8 -11.95 -12.64 -12.57
CA PHE A 8 -11.47 -11.36 -13.07
C PHE A 8 -12.55 -10.27 -13.04
N LYS A 9 -13.78 -10.61 -13.44
CA LYS A 9 -14.90 -9.66 -13.41
C LYS A 9 -15.23 -9.23 -11.98
N PHE A 10 -15.27 -10.17 -11.05
CA PHE A 10 -15.58 -9.92 -9.65
C PHE A 10 -14.54 -9.02 -8.96
N ILE A 11 -13.25 -9.33 -9.14
CA ILE A 11 -12.15 -8.53 -8.59
C ILE A 11 -12.14 -7.12 -9.19
N ARG A 12 -12.37 -7.00 -10.50
CA ARG A 12 -12.43 -5.72 -11.19
C ARG A 12 -13.53 -4.82 -10.62
N ASP A 13 -14.74 -5.34 -10.45
CA ASP A 13 -15.88 -4.54 -10.00
C ASP A 13 -15.67 -4.04 -8.56
N PHE A 14 -15.01 -4.82 -7.70
CA PHE A 14 -14.57 -4.38 -6.36
C PHE A 14 -13.53 -3.26 -6.43
N ASN A 15 -12.49 -3.42 -7.26
CA ASN A 15 -11.45 -2.40 -7.41
C ASN A 15 -12.01 -1.07 -7.91
N ILE A 16 -12.96 -1.10 -8.86
CA ILE A 16 -13.60 0.12 -9.39
C ILE A 16 -14.30 0.89 -8.27
N ARG A 17 -15.03 0.21 -7.38
CA ARG A 17 -15.70 0.86 -6.24
C ARG A 17 -14.70 1.49 -5.27
N MET A 18 -13.66 0.75 -4.89
CA MET A 18 -12.59 1.26 -4.02
C MET A 18 -11.88 2.47 -4.63
N PHE A 19 -11.65 2.42 -5.94
CA PHE A 19 -11.00 3.49 -6.68
C PHE A 19 -11.85 4.77 -6.70
N LEU A 20 -13.15 4.66 -6.94
CA LEU A 20 -14.07 5.81 -6.91
C LEU A 20 -14.10 6.48 -5.52
N ILE A 21 -14.18 5.70 -4.44
CA ILE A 21 -14.18 6.24 -3.07
C ILE A 21 -12.89 7.02 -2.81
N ILE A 22 -11.74 6.42 -3.11
CA ILE A 22 -10.44 7.06 -2.86
C ILE A 22 -10.25 8.30 -3.75
N LEU A 23 -10.74 8.27 -5.00
CA LEU A 23 -10.76 9.44 -5.89
C LEU A 23 -11.52 10.61 -5.28
N THR A 24 -12.69 10.36 -4.68
CA THR A 24 -13.48 11.43 -4.04
C THR A 24 -12.76 12.02 -2.83
N ILE A 25 -12.10 11.19 -2.02
CA ILE A 25 -11.31 11.64 -0.88
C ILE A 25 -10.13 12.49 -1.34
N ILE A 26 -9.44 12.05 -2.40
CA ILE A 26 -8.31 12.78 -3.01
C ILE A 26 -8.78 14.13 -3.54
N SER A 27 -9.88 14.17 -4.30
CA SER A 27 -10.36 15.41 -4.93
C SER A 27 -10.76 16.44 -3.87
N VAL A 28 -11.40 16.02 -2.79
CA VAL A 28 -11.76 16.90 -1.67
C VAL A 28 -10.51 17.46 -1.01
N ASN A 29 -9.52 16.62 -0.69
CA ASN A 29 -8.30 17.07 -0.03
C ASN A 29 -7.45 18.02 -0.88
N ILE A 30 -7.29 17.72 -2.18
CA ILE A 30 -6.57 18.61 -3.11
C ILE A 30 -7.32 19.93 -3.25
N SER A 31 -8.65 19.89 -3.36
CA SER A 31 -9.44 21.13 -3.50
C SER A 31 -9.24 22.04 -2.28
N ILE A 32 -9.31 21.50 -1.06
CA ILE A 32 -9.09 22.29 0.18
C ILE A 32 -7.69 22.92 0.19
N SER A 33 -6.65 22.17 -0.16
CA SER A 33 -5.28 22.69 -0.15
C SER A 33 -5.00 23.72 -1.25
N VAL A 34 -5.67 23.59 -2.41
CA VAL A 34 -5.61 24.57 -3.50
C VAL A 34 -6.35 25.85 -3.14
N TRP A 35 -7.55 25.77 -2.59
CA TRP A 35 -8.30 26.96 -2.13
C TRP A 35 -7.51 27.75 -1.09
N ALA A 36 -6.87 27.07 -0.14
CA ALA A 36 -6.03 27.70 0.87
C ALA A 36 -4.78 28.41 0.28
N SER A 37 -4.29 27.98 -0.88
CA SER A 37 -3.07 28.52 -1.50
C SER A 37 -3.34 29.58 -2.57
N ILE A 38 -4.54 29.61 -3.17
CA ILE A 38 -4.97 30.67 -4.11
C ILE A 38 -5.12 32.02 -3.39
N GLY A 39 -5.55 32.04 -2.13
CA GLY A 39 -5.68 33.27 -1.33
C GLY A 39 -4.37 33.94 -0.92
N SER A 40 -3.22 33.46 -1.41
CA SER A 40 -1.89 34.02 -1.11
C SER A 40 -1.36 34.84 -2.30
N ASP A 41 -0.86 36.05 -2.03
CA ASP A 41 -0.22 36.94 -3.02
C ASP A 41 1.10 36.41 -3.61
N LYS A 42 1.44 35.16 -3.35
CA LYS A 42 2.67 34.55 -3.87
C LYS A 42 2.56 34.29 -5.38
N PRO A 43 3.67 34.44 -6.12
CA PRO A 43 3.74 34.15 -7.56
C PRO A 43 3.72 32.65 -7.88
N VAL A 44 3.88 31.78 -6.86
CA VAL A 44 3.88 30.33 -6.98
C VAL A 44 2.82 29.75 -6.03
N ILE A 45 1.97 28.87 -6.56
CA ILE A 45 1.00 28.11 -5.78
C ILE A 45 1.66 26.80 -5.35
N ILE A 46 1.76 26.57 -4.05
CA ILE A 46 2.27 25.32 -3.47
C ILE A 46 1.12 24.62 -2.75
N TYR A 47 0.72 23.45 -3.24
CA TYR A 47 -0.30 22.62 -2.58
C TYR A 47 0.28 21.27 -2.12
N SER A 48 -0.29 20.74 -1.04
CA SER A 48 0.09 19.43 -0.52
C SER A 48 -0.59 18.32 -1.31
N SER A 49 0.20 17.44 -1.95
CA SER A 49 -0.31 16.28 -2.70
C SER A 49 -0.14 15.01 -1.87
N GLN A 50 -1.26 14.38 -1.51
CA GLN A 50 -1.31 13.07 -0.82
C GLN A 50 -1.66 11.92 -1.79
N LEU A 51 -1.57 12.19 -3.09
CA LEU A 51 -2.05 11.27 -4.13
C LEU A 51 -1.29 9.94 -4.13
N THR A 52 0.03 10.00 -3.99
CA THR A 52 0.92 8.83 -3.98
C THR A 52 0.73 7.99 -2.71
N SER A 53 0.58 8.61 -1.54
CA SER A 53 0.31 7.89 -0.28
C SER A 53 -1.05 7.21 -0.29
N MET A 54 -2.09 7.87 -0.80
CA MET A 54 -3.42 7.28 -0.95
C MET A 54 -3.44 6.14 -1.99
N GLY A 55 -2.67 6.25 -3.07
CA GLY A 55 -2.49 5.16 -4.04
C GLY A 55 -1.83 3.92 -3.43
N ILE A 56 -0.79 4.12 -2.60
CA ILE A 56 -0.13 3.04 -1.86
C ILE A 56 -1.11 2.37 -0.88
N LEU A 57 -1.93 3.16 -0.18
CA LEU A 57 -2.96 2.65 0.72
C LEU A 57 -4.03 1.83 -0.01
N LEU A 58 -4.38 2.21 -1.26
CA LEU A 58 -5.29 1.42 -2.10
C LEU A 58 -4.69 0.04 -2.42
N CYS A 59 -3.39 -0.03 -2.75
CA CYS A 59 -2.68 -1.28 -2.95
C CYS A 59 -2.70 -2.16 -1.69
N PHE A 60 -2.52 -1.56 -0.51
CA PHE A 60 -2.64 -2.28 0.76
C PHE A 60 -4.04 -2.88 0.96
N LEU A 61 -5.07 -2.04 0.88
CA LEU A 61 -6.44 -2.44 1.14
C LEU A 61 -6.93 -3.49 0.14
N SER A 62 -6.60 -3.34 -1.14
CA SER A 62 -6.93 -4.33 -2.16
C SER A 62 -6.29 -5.69 -1.86
N GLY A 63 -5.00 -5.73 -1.51
CA GLY A 63 -4.33 -6.95 -1.06
C GLY A 63 -5.07 -7.61 0.11
N PHE A 64 -5.39 -6.82 1.15
CA PHE A 64 -6.11 -7.29 2.33
C PHE A 64 -7.48 -7.89 1.98
N PHE A 65 -8.31 -7.15 1.24
CA PHE A 65 -9.65 -7.61 0.87
C PHE A 65 -9.64 -8.80 -0.11
N TYR A 66 -8.63 -8.90 -0.97
CA TYR A 66 -8.47 -10.05 -1.88
C TYR A 66 -8.31 -11.35 -1.10
N SER A 67 -7.54 -11.32 -0.03
CA SER A 67 -7.31 -12.48 0.83
C SER A 67 -8.43 -12.74 1.84
N LEU A 68 -9.15 -11.70 2.27
CA LEU A 68 -10.16 -11.80 3.33
C LEU A 68 -11.57 -12.06 2.77
N THR A 69 -12.24 -11.01 2.29
CA THR A 69 -13.66 -11.05 1.91
C THR A 69 -13.87 -11.70 0.55
N LEU A 70 -13.06 -11.32 -0.44
CA LEU A 70 -13.21 -11.79 -1.81
C LEU A 70 -12.82 -13.25 -1.94
N PHE A 71 -11.83 -13.72 -1.17
CA PHE A 71 -11.48 -15.13 -1.10
C PHE A 71 -12.66 -15.97 -0.58
N SER A 72 -13.24 -15.58 0.56
CA SER A 72 -14.42 -16.26 1.14
C SER A 72 -15.57 -16.34 0.14
N ASN A 73 -15.91 -15.20 -0.48
CA ASN A 73 -16.99 -15.13 -1.47
C ASN A 73 -16.69 -15.99 -2.70
N ALA A 74 -15.46 -15.93 -3.23
CA ALA A 74 -15.05 -16.75 -4.36
C ALA A 74 -15.16 -18.25 -4.08
N MET A 75 -14.72 -18.71 -2.88
CA MET A 75 -14.80 -20.12 -2.50
C MET A 75 -16.23 -20.62 -2.35
N SER A 76 -17.16 -19.76 -1.91
CA SER A 76 -18.58 -20.12 -1.81
C SER A 76 -19.28 -20.28 -3.17
N ILE A 77 -18.81 -19.58 -4.21
CA ILE A 77 -19.37 -19.69 -5.57
C ILE A 77 -18.74 -20.86 -6.31
N LYS A 78 -17.42 -21.01 -6.22
CA LYS A 78 -16.66 -22.07 -6.89
C LYS A 78 -15.40 -22.37 -6.10
N ALA A 79 -15.28 -23.59 -5.59
CA ALA A 79 -14.20 -24.05 -4.72
C ALA A 79 -12.84 -24.25 -5.43
N ASP A 80 -12.50 -23.40 -6.40
CA ASP A 80 -11.22 -23.41 -7.12
C ASP A 80 -10.22 -22.41 -6.49
N ARG A 81 -9.50 -22.90 -5.48
CA ARG A 81 -8.50 -22.12 -4.71
C ARG A 81 -7.31 -21.66 -5.56
N VAL A 82 -6.77 -22.58 -6.36
CA VAL A 82 -5.56 -22.31 -7.14
C VAL A 82 -5.86 -21.30 -8.25
N GLY A 83 -7.03 -21.42 -8.89
CA GLY A 83 -7.46 -20.48 -9.91
C GLY A 83 -7.64 -19.07 -9.36
N TYR A 84 -8.30 -18.93 -8.20
CA TYR A 84 -8.49 -17.65 -7.55
C TYR A 84 -7.16 -16.99 -7.15
N LEU A 85 -6.26 -17.71 -6.48
CA LEU A 85 -4.97 -17.18 -6.01
C LEU A 85 -4.09 -16.69 -7.17
N LYS A 86 -4.07 -17.42 -8.29
CA LYS A 86 -3.37 -16.96 -9.50
C LYS A 86 -3.99 -15.67 -10.06
N ALA A 87 -5.32 -15.58 -10.09
CA ALA A 87 -6.02 -14.40 -10.58
C ALA A 87 -5.81 -13.18 -9.66
N SER A 88 -5.83 -13.36 -8.33
CA SER A 88 -5.64 -12.28 -7.36
C SER A 88 -4.22 -11.70 -7.42
N LEU A 89 -3.20 -12.56 -7.58
CA LEU A 89 -1.80 -12.11 -7.73
C LEU A 89 -1.59 -11.36 -9.05
N LEU A 90 -2.18 -11.85 -10.15
CA LEU A 90 -2.08 -11.17 -11.44
C LEU A 90 -2.79 -9.80 -11.41
N TRP A 91 -3.94 -9.71 -10.75
CA TRP A 91 -4.60 -8.42 -10.50
C TRP A 91 -3.78 -7.50 -9.61
N GLY A 92 -3.11 -8.00 -8.59
CA GLY A 92 -2.21 -7.19 -7.75
C GLY A 92 -1.11 -6.50 -8.56
N ILE A 93 -0.54 -7.21 -9.55
CA ILE A 93 0.45 -6.62 -10.47
C ILE A 93 -0.18 -5.54 -11.36
N ILE A 94 -1.30 -5.86 -12.02
CA ILE A 94 -2.01 -4.90 -12.89
C ILE A 94 -2.40 -3.64 -12.10
N LEU A 95 -2.94 -3.83 -10.90
CA LEU A 95 -3.37 -2.74 -10.02
C LEU A 95 -2.17 -1.87 -9.60
N SER A 96 -1.05 -2.48 -9.20
CA SER A 96 0.15 -1.77 -8.77
C SER A 96 0.74 -0.88 -9.88
N VAL A 97 0.74 -1.39 -11.12
CA VAL A 97 1.15 -0.61 -12.31
C VAL A 97 0.13 0.48 -12.64
N GLY A 98 -1.16 0.12 -12.67
CA GLY A 98 -2.24 1.06 -12.98
C GLY A 98 -2.29 2.25 -12.03
N ILE A 99 -2.14 2.02 -10.72
CA ILE A 99 -2.11 3.08 -9.70
C ILE A 99 -0.87 3.95 -9.86
N ALA A 100 0.31 3.37 -10.11
CA ALA A 100 1.53 4.16 -10.31
C ALA A 100 1.38 5.14 -11.48
N VAL A 101 0.86 4.65 -12.62
CA VAL A 101 0.59 5.50 -13.79
C VAL A 101 -0.48 6.52 -13.49
N PHE A 102 -1.60 6.11 -12.88
CA PHE A 102 -2.70 6.99 -12.54
C PHE A 102 -2.27 8.14 -11.64
N CYS A 103 -1.50 7.88 -10.57
CA CYS A 103 -1.01 8.91 -9.68
C CYS A 103 -0.17 9.95 -10.43
N ILE A 104 0.73 9.52 -11.33
CA ILE A 104 1.58 10.45 -12.07
C ILE A 104 0.75 11.31 -13.04
N VAL A 105 -0.18 10.69 -13.77
CA VAL A 105 -1.04 11.40 -14.75
C VAL A 105 -1.95 12.40 -14.05
N VAL A 106 -2.58 12.01 -12.95
CA VAL A 106 -3.51 12.89 -12.22
C VAL A 106 -2.78 14.06 -11.57
N ASP A 107 -1.61 13.83 -10.97
CA ASP A 107 -0.82 14.91 -10.37
C ASP A 107 -0.36 15.93 -11.43
N ALA A 108 0.05 15.45 -12.61
CA ALA A 108 0.40 16.32 -13.73
C ALA A 108 -0.82 17.08 -14.29
N GLY A 109 -1.98 16.41 -14.38
CA GLY A 109 -3.23 17.02 -14.82
C GLY A 109 -3.71 18.13 -13.89
N PHE A 110 -3.67 17.92 -12.57
CA PHE A 110 -4.02 18.95 -11.60
C PHE A 110 -3.11 20.17 -11.68
N LYS A 111 -1.79 19.97 -11.81
CA LYS A 111 -0.82 21.07 -11.99
C LYS A 111 -1.13 21.91 -13.22
N ALA A 112 -1.41 21.25 -14.35
CA ALA A 112 -1.75 21.93 -15.60
C ALA A 112 -3.06 22.71 -15.48
N PHE A 113 -4.08 22.11 -14.86
CA PHE A 113 -5.39 22.74 -14.67
C PHE A 113 -5.32 23.99 -13.78
N ILE A 114 -4.67 23.89 -12.62
CA ILE A 114 -4.51 25.03 -11.70
C ILE A 114 -3.68 26.13 -12.36
N GLY A 115 -2.60 25.77 -13.05
CA GLY A 115 -1.75 26.73 -13.76
C GLY A 115 -2.52 27.48 -14.84
N SER A 116 -3.41 26.81 -15.57
CA SER A 116 -4.26 27.44 -16.58
C SER A 116 -5.33 28.39 -16.01
N ILE A 117 -5.77 28.18 -14.78
CA ILE A 117 -6.79 29.05 -14.14
C ILE A 117 -6.15 30.27 -13.49
N THR A 118 -4.95 30.09 -12.94
CA THR A 118 -4.32 31.11 -12.08
C THR A 118 -3.20 31.88 -12.74
N ASP A 119 -2.77 31.46 -13.94
CA ASP A 119 -1.56 31.95 -14.63
C ASP A 119 -0.29 31.96 -13.76
N LYS A 120 -0.29 31.13 -12.70
CA LYS A 120 0.82 31.00 -11.75
C LYS A 120 1.56 29.68 -11.96
N LEU A 121 2.83 29.67 -11.60
CA LEU A 121 3.59 28.42 -11.49
C LEU A 121 3.04 27.59 -10.34
N VAL A 122 2.78 26.31 -10.60
CA VAL A 122 2.21 25.38 -9.62
C VAL A 122 3.25 24.34 -9.23
N GLN A 123 3.52 24.24 -7.93
CA GLN A 123 4.38 23.22 -7.35
C GLN A 123 3.62 22.38 -6.34
N THR A 124 4.02 21.12 -6.21
CA THR A 124 3.47 20.20 -5.22
C THR A 124 4.47 19.94 -4.14
N ASN A 125 4.04 20.06 -2.89
CA ASN A 125 4.75 19.50 -1.76
C ASN A 125 4.14 18.13 -1.44
N ALA A 126 4.89 17.05 -1.61
CA ALA A 126 4.39 15.69 -1.40
C ALA A 126 5.33 14.96 -0.45
N LEU A 127 4.75 14.27 0.54
CA LEU A 127 5.50 13.45 1.51
C LEU A 127 6.27 12.33 0.79
N ILE A 128 5.66 11.81 -0.28
CA ILE A 128 6.29 10.88 -1.23
C ILE A 128 6.26 11.59 -2.59
N PRO A 129 7.41 12.07 -3.10
CA PRO A 129 7.44 12.89 -4.30
C PRO A 129 6.91 12.12 -5.51
N SER A 130 5.97 12.74 -6.24
CA SER A 130 5.54 12.27 -7.55
C SER A 130 6.66 12.52 -8.57
N ILE A 131 6.85 11.57 -9.49
CA ILE A 131 7.86 11.71 -10.54
C ILE A 131 7.31 12.61 -11.63
N SER A 132 8.10 13.59 -12.06
CA SER A 132 7.76 14.40 -13.23
C SER A 132 7.83 13.57 -14.51
N ILE A 133 6.79 13.69 -15.35
CA ILE A 133 6.69 13.05 -16.68
C ILE A 133 7.87 13.45 -17.58
N LYS A 134 8.40 14.68 -17.41
CA LYS A 134 9.53 15.19 -18.22
C LYS A 134 10.91 14.75 -17.72
N SER A 135 10.99 13.96 -16.65
CA SER A 135 12.27 13.58 -16.08
C SER A 135 12.95 12.44 -16.85
N SER A 136 14.27 12.53 -17.04
CA SER A 136 15.08 11.42 -17.61
C SER A 136 15.06 10.15 -16.75
N LYS A 137 14.64 10.28 -15.49
CA LYS A 137 14.49 9.19 -14.52
C LYS A 137 13.06 8.65 -14.45
N PHE A 138 12.18 9.01 -15.40
CA PHE A 138 10.77 8.64 -15.39
C PHE A 138 10.56 7.12 -15.26
N ILE A 139 11.23 6.33 -16.10
CA ILE A 139 11.08 4.86 -16.12
C ILE A 139 11.56 4.25 -14.79
N LEU A 140 12.71 4.69 -14.28
CA LEU A 140 13.26 4.21 -13.02
C LEU A 140 12.37 4.59 -11.83
N GLY A 141 11.83 5.81 -11.84
CA GLY A 141 10.88 6.26 -10.84
C GLY A 141 9.58 5.45 -10.88
N LEU A 142 9.01 5.23 -12.07
CA LEU A 142 7.80 4.43 -12.25
C LEU A 142 8.03 3.02 -11.70
N ALA A 143 9.17 2.40 -12.04
CA ALA A 143 9.56 1.11 -11.51
C ALA A 143 9.60 1.11 -9.97
N ASN A 144 10.21 2.13 -9.34
CA ASN A 144 10.25 2.22 -7.88
C ASN A 144 8.87 2.37 -7.23
N ILE A 145 7.98 3.19 -7.80
CA ILE A 145 6.60 3.31 -7.29
C ILE A 145 5.86 1.98 -7.47
N THR A 146 5.99 1.32 -8.62
CA THR A 146 5.35 0.01 -8.84
C THR A 146 5.86 -1.07 -7.89
N LEU A 147 7.17 -1.09 -7.61
CA LEU A 147 7.79 -2.00 -6.67
C LEU A 147 7.29 -1.75 -5.24
N THR A 148 7.14 -0.47 -4.86
CA THR A 148 6.58 -0.07 -3.57
C THR A 148 5.12 -0.48 -3.45
N ASN A 149 4.31 -0.25 -4.49
CA ASN A 149 2.91 -0.67 -4.56
C ASN A 149 2.78 -2.20 -4.42
N LEU A 150 3.62 -2.96 -5.13
CA LEU A 150 3.66 -4.43 -5.03
C LEU A 150 4.04 -4.92 -3.64
N PHE A 151 5.04 -4.29 -3.02
CA PHE A 151 5.43 -4.58 -1.64
C PHE A 151 4.27 -4.38 -0.68
N VAL A 152 3.63 -3.22 -0.74
CA VAL A 152 2.50 -2.90 0.15
C VAL A 152 1.28 -3.76 -0.14
N PHE A 153 1.00 -4.08 -1.40
CA PHE A 153 -0.04 -5.05 -1.78
C PHE A 153 0.24 -6.44 -1.19
N SER A 154 1.47 -6.93 -1.32
CA SER A 154 1.85 -8.25 -0.80
C SER A 154 1.75 -8.33 0.72
N LEU A 155 2.10 -7.25 1.41
CA LEU A 155 1.94 -7.11 2.85
C LEU A 155 0.46 -7.14 3.24
N GLY A 156 -0.39 -6.36 2.55
CA GLY A 156 -1.84 -6.39 2.76
C GLY A 156 -2.44 -7.77 2.52
N PHE A 157 -2.03 -8.44 1.45
CA PHE A 157 -2.46 -9.81 1.12
C PHE A 157 -2.07 -10.84 2.19
N MET A 158 -0.85 -10.74 2.73
CA MET A 158 -0.43 -11.58 3.84
C MET A 158 -1.27 -11.32 5.09
N ILE A 159 -1.45 -10.05 5.48
CA ILE A 159 -2.22 -9.69 6.68
C ILE A 159 -3.68 -10.15 6.55
N GLY A 160 -4.32 -9.95 5.39
CA GLY A 160 -5.69 -10.41 5.19
C GLY A 160 -5.80 -11.94 5.19
N ALA A 161 -4.78 -12.66 4.72
CA ALA A 161 -4.74 -14.12 4.80
C ALA A 161 -4.57 -14.64 6.23
N ILE A 162 -3.73 -13.97 7.04
CA ILE A 162 -3.58 -14.21 8.49
C ILE A 162 -4.95 -13.98 9.15
N TRP A 163 -5.56 -12.84 8.88
CA TRP A 163 -6.84 -12.46 9.48
C TRP A 163 -7.97 -13.44 9.12
N TYR A 164 -8.00 -13.92 7.88
CA TYR A 164 -8.97 -14.91 7.43
C TYR A 164 -8.81 -16.26 8.16
N ARG A 165 -7.57 -16.65 8.48
CA ARG A 165 -7.27 -17.99 9.00
C ARG A 165 -7.30 -18.08 10.53
N PHE A 166 -6.91 -17.03 11.24
CA PHE A 166 -6.86 -17.06 12.70
C PHE A 166 -8.17 -16.58 13.33
N LYS A 167 -8.46 -17.06 14.54
CA LYS A 167 -9.51 -16.48 15.39
C LYS A 167 -9.22 -15.02 15.68
N ILE A 168 -10.29 -14.25 15.85
CA ILE A 168 -10.24 -12.82 16.15
C ILE A 168 -9.34 -12.53 17.37
N ILE A 169 -9.39 -13.36 18.42
CA ILE A 169 -8.56 -13.20 19.63
C ILE A 169 -7.06 -13.23 19.29
N TYR A 170 -6.60 -14.18 18.48
CA TYR A 170 -5.19 -14.28 18.09
C TYR A 170 -4.76 -13.13 17.19
N ASN A 171 -5.63 -12.67 16.29
CA ASN A 171 -5.36 -11.48 15.47
C ASN A 171 -5.19 -10.24 16.33
N VAL A 172 -6.06 -10.02 17.33
CA VAL A 172 -5.95 -8.90 18.26
C VAL A 172 -4.65 -8.97 19.06
N ILE A 173 -4.28 -10.15 19.57
CA ILE A 173 -3.02 -10.33 20.30
C ILE A 173 -1.81 -10.04 19.40
N PHE A 174 -1.80 -10.57 18.17
CA PHE A 174 -0.64 -10.44 17.28
C PHE A 174 -0.48 -9.03 16.73
N PHE A 175 -1.57 -8.37 16.34
CA PHE A 175 -1.51 -7.04 15.71
C PHE A 175 -1.62 -5.87 16.68
N ALA A 176 -2.17 -6.05 17.90
CA ALA A 176 -2.28 -4.99 18.91
C ALA A 176 -1.55 -5.33 20.21
N GLY A 177 -1.69 -6.56 20.71
CA GLY A 177 -1.09 -6.98 21.98
C GLY A 177 0.44 -6.99 21.99
N ILE A 178 1.07 -7.70 21.06
CA ILE A 178 2.54 -7.81 20.99
C ILE A 178 3.19 -6.43 20.72
N PRO A 179 2.73 -5.62 19.75
CA PRO A 179 3.31 -4.30 19.51
C PRO A 179 3.18 -3.35 20.70
N SER A 180 2.03 -3.36 21.40
CA SER A 180 1.84 -2.52 22.59
C SER A 180 2.72 -2.97 23.76
N ALA A 181 2.89 -4.28 23.97
CA ALA A 181 3.80 -4.82 24.98
C ALA A 181 5.26 -4.48 24.69
N LEU A 182 5.70 -4.59 23.42
CA LEU A 182 7.04 -4.17 23.00
C LEU A 182 7.25 -2.67 23.20
N GLY A 183 6.27 -1.83 22.82
CA GLY A 183 6.33 -0.38 23.04
C GLY A 183 6.46 -0.04 24.53
N ALA A 184 5.67 -0.70 25.38
CA ALA A 184 5.75 -0.53 26.83
C ALA A 184 7.10 -0.99 27.40
N TYR A 185 7.66 -2.09 26.89
CA TYR A 185 8.99 -2.57 27.28
C TYR A 185 10.09 -1.57 26.91
N ILE A 186 10.05 -1.02 25.70
CA ILE A 186 11.01 0.00 25.24
C ILE A 186 10.87 1.26 26.09
N ALA A 187 9.64 1.72 26.36
CA ALA A 187 9.40 2.88 27.22
C ALA A 187 9.95 2.67 28.64
N ASN A 188 9.69 1.51 29.26
CA ASN A 188 10.22 1.17 30.58
C ASN A 188 11.76 1.00 30.59
N SER A 189 12.35 0.56 29.48
CA SER A 189 13.82 0.47 29.36
C SER A 189 14.45 1.85 29.18
N SER A 190 13.75 2.76 28.49
CA SER A 190 14.22 4.13 28.27
C SER A 190 14.32 4.93 29.58
N THR A 191 13.41 4.71 30.53
CA THR A 191 13.44 5.38 31.83
C THR A 191 14.53 4.85 32.76
N LYS A 192 14.94 3.58 32.60
CA LYS A 192 15.96 2.94 33.46
C LYS A 192 17.39 3.12 32.97
N SER A 193 17.60 3.24 31.66
CA SER A 193 18.95 3.37 31.08
C SER A 193 18.93 4.24 29.81
N PRO A 194 18.75 5.57 29.94
CA PRO A 194 18.58 6.47 28.80
C PRO A 194 19.81 6.48 27.87
N VAL A 195 21.01 6.51 28.44
CA VAL A 195 22.29 6.54 27.68
C VAL A 195 22.48 5.28 26.83
N LEU A 196 22.10 4.12 27.36
CA LEU A 196 22.28 2.83 26.69
C LEU A 196 21.28 2.69 25.52
N LEU A 197 20.07 3.22 25.70
CA LEU A 197 19.04 3.27 24.67
C LEU A 197 19.40 4.26 23.55
N GLU A 198 20.03 5.37 23.87
CA GLU A 198 20.51 6.37 22.90
C GLU A 198 21.64 5.79 22.03
N VAL A 199 22.62 5.11 22.63
CA VAL A 199 23.71 4.45 21.89
C VAL A 199 23.17 3.33 20.99
N TRP A 200 22.23 2.52 21.48
CA TRP A 200 21.57 1.50 20.68
C TRP A 200 20.73 2.11 19.55
N GLY A 201 19.91 3.11 19.86
CA GLY A 201 19.06 3.80 18.90
C GLY A 201 19.88 4.44 17.78
N ASN A 202 20.93 5.17 18.12
CA ASN A 202 21.83 5.78 17.14
C ASN A 202 22.55 4.74 16.27
N ARG A 203 22.98 3.62 16.85
CA ARG A 203 23.60 2.52 16.09
C ARG A 203 22.61 1.84 15.14
N VAL A 204 21.36 1.64 15.57
CA VAL A 204 20.28 1.11 14.73
C VAL A 204 19.96 2.07 13.60
N LEU A 205 19.76 3.36 13.89
CA LEU A 205 19.50 4.40 12.89
C LEU A 205 20.64 4.54 11.88
N TYR A 206 21.89 4.49 12.34
CA TYR A 206 23.07 4.52 11.48
C TYR A 206 23.11 3.32 10.51
N ASN A 207 22.85 2.12 11.02
CA ASN A 207 22.79 0.92 10.18
C ASN A 207 21.63 0.97 9.18
N ILE A 208 20.47 1.50 9.59
CA ILE A 208 19.33 1.73 8.70
C ILE A 208 19.71 2.75 7.61
N GLY A 209 20.37 3.86 7.97
CA GLY A 209 20.84 4.86 7.01
C GLY A 209 21.78 4.25 5.97
N LYS A 210 22.81 3.52 6.42
CA LYS A 210 23.76 2.83 5.54
C LYS A 210 23.08 1.79 4.62
N PHE A 211 22.01 1.17 5.11
CA PHE A 211 21.21 0.23 4.33
C PHE A 211 20.38 0.94 3.23
N ILE A 212 19.75 2.07 3.56
CA ILE A 212 18.96 2.88 2.62
C ILE A 212 19.84 3.44 1.50
N ASP A 213 21.06 3.88 1.83
CA ASP A 213 22.00 4.42 0.84
C ASP A 213 22.44 3.37 -0.18
N ASN A 214 22.44 2.09 0.21
CA ASN A 214 22.75 0.97 -0.67
C ASN A 214 21.51 0.54 -1.48
N LYS A 215 21.19 1.33 -2.52
CA LYS A 215 20.04 1.12 -3.43
C LYS A 215 19.88 -0.32 -3.96
N PRO A 216 20.90 -1.02 -4.47
CA PRO A 216 20.70 -2.39 -4.98
C PRO A 216 20.33 -3.36 -3.85
N LEU A 217 20.92 -3.22 -2.66
CA LEU A 217 20.57 -4.02 -1.49
C LEU A 217 19.12 -3.77 -1.06
N MET A 218 18.67 -2.51 -1.09
CA MET A 218 17.30 -2.12 -0.78
C MET A 218 16.30 -2.73 -1.78
N VAL A 219 16.59 -2.71 -3.08
CA VAL A 219 15.70 -3.34 -4.09
C VAL A 219 15.64 -4.85 -3.89
N MET A 220 16.78 -5.51 -3.67
CA MET A 220 16.83 -6.96 -3.44
C MET A 220 16.02 -7.39 -2.21
N THR A 221 16.10 -6.61 -1.13
CA THR A 221 15.33 -6.88 0.08
C THR A 221 13.83 -6.65 -0.09
N ILE A 222 13.42 -5.62 -0.84
CA ILE A 222 12.00 -5.43 -1.16
C ILE A 222 11.46 -6.62 -1.97
N LEU A 223 12.22 -7.09 -2.96
CA LEU A 223 11.83 -8.25 -3.78
C LEU A 223 11.71 -9.54 -2.93
N THR A 224 12.64 -9.78 -2.01
CA THR A 224 12.56 -10.94 -1.12
C THR A 224 11.35 -10.85 -0.19
N PHE A 225 11.04 -9.67 0.35
CA PHE A 225 9.84 -9.49 1.17
C PHE A 225 8.54 -9.68 0.37
N ILE A 226 8.46 -9.15 -0.86
CA ILE A 226 7.31 -9.40 -1.75
C ILE A 226 7.07 -10.90 -1.91
N PHE A 227 8.13 -11.64 -2.25
CA PHE A 227 8.06 -13.09 -2.44
C PHE A 227 7.62 -13.80 -1.15
N LEU A 228 8.23 -13.44 -0.02
CA LEU A 228 7.94 -14.04 1.28
C LEU A 228 6.49 -13.80 1.72
N PHE A 229 5.99 -12.56 1.61
CA PHE A 229 4.61 -12.21 1.97
C PHE A 229 3.58 -12.92 1.08
N ILE A 230 3.81 -12.98 -0.23
CA ILE A 230 2.96 -13.74 -1.15
C ILE A 230 2.98 -15.23 -0.78
N LEU A 231 4.16 -15.80 -0.52
CA LEU A 231 4.31 -17.21 -0.18
C LEU A 231 3.55 -17.56 1.11
N ILE A 232 3.67 -16.72 2.15
CA ILE A 232 2.90 -16.89 3.39
C ILE A 232 1.40 -16.81 3.08
N GLY A 233 0.93 -15.75 2.43
CA GLY A 233 -0.49 -15.58 2.13
C GLY A 233 -1.09 -16.75 1.34
N VAL A 234 -0.39 -17.21 0.29
CA VAL A 234 -0.80 -18.37 -0.51
C VAL A 234 -0.84 -19.65 0.32
N ARG A 235 0.18 -19.91 1.15
CA ARG A 235 0.21 -21.10 2.02
C ARG A 235 -0.91 -21.11 3.05
N LEU A 236 -1.29 -19.94 3.58
CA LEU A 236 -2.40 -19.81 4.51
C LEU A 236 -3.75 -20.10 3.83
N LEU A 237 -3.96 -19.59 2.62
CA LEU A 237 -5.25 -19.67 1.92
C LEU A 237 -5.49 -20.98 1.16
N ILE A 238 -4.45 -21.63 0.62
CA ILE A 238 -4.63 -22.82 -0.24
C ILE A 238 -5.26 -24.01 0.49
N LYS A 239 -5.06 -24.11 1.81
CA LYS A 239 -5.66 -25.14 2.67
C LYS A 239 -6.73 -24.57 3.61
N ALA A 240 -7.17 -23.33 3.41
CA ALA A 240 -8.08 -22.70 4.35
C ALA A 240 -9.50 -23.30 4.27
N PRO A 241 -10.22 -23.37 5.40
CA PRO A 241 -11.62 -23.79 5.42
C PRO A 241 -12.52 -22.73 4.78
N ILE A 242 -13.75 -23.11 4.41
CA ILE A 242 -14.73 -22.23 3.75
C ILE A 242 -15.72 -21.71 4.79
N LYS A 243 -16.03 -20.40 4.73
CA LYS A 243 -17.07 -19.66 5.46
C LYS A 243 -17.19 -19.96 6.96
N ASP A 244 -17.93 -20.99 7.35
CA ASP A 244 -18.38 -21.21 8.73
C ASP A 244 -17.32 -21.93 9.60
N TYR A 245 -16.34 -22.58 8.97
CA TYR A 245 -15.24 -23.27 9.67
C TYR A 245 -13.88 -22.54 9.54
N ALA A 246 -13.84 -21.38 8.88
CA ALA A 246 -12.59 -20.67 8.58
C ALA A 246 -11.85 -20.22 9.85
N HIS A 247 -12.62 -19.94 10.91
CA HIS A 247 -12.10 -19.52 12.21
C HIS A 247 -11.88 -20.68 13.20
N ASP A 248 -12.25 -21.92 12.85
CA ASP A 248 -12.27 -23.02 13.84
C ASP A 248 -10.93 -23.74 14.01
N LEU A 249 -9.96 -23.53 13.12
CA LEU A 249 -8.85 -24.46 12.99
C LEU A 249 -7.59 -24.16 13.82
N ILE A 250 -7.57 -23.10 14.64
CA ILE A 250 -6.69 -22.94 15.83
C ILE A 250 -7.43 -22.10 16.86
#